data_AF-A0A1Y0MJG1-F1
#
_entry.id   AF-A0A1Y0MJG1-F1
#
_cell.length_a   1.000
_cell.length_b   1.000
_cell.length_c   1.000
_cell.angle_alpha   90.00
_cell.angle_beta   90.00
_cell.angle_gamma   90.00
#
_symmetry.space_group_name_H-M   'P 1'
#
loop_
_entity.id
_entity.type
_entity.pdbx_description
1 polymer ?
#
loop_
_entity_poly.entity_id
_entity_poly.type
_entity_poly.pdbx_seq_one_letter_code
_entity_poly.pdbx_strand_id
1 'polypeptide(L)'
;MRLIISIILIFSTLNSFSQVLDKPSEGKVLVYITRSNDLGGAMNFRVYDKDLFLGALPSRAYFKYECEPGEHLFWAASENRDFVEANLEANKTYVIDLRAKLGMFIAAVGVEPYSPDNKRHVKRVNKVLKKHISANIVDSRKTEEKVENIAKAMEAYERVKSRQANKIKKLLPNMNFKNTDSDE
;
A
#
# COMPACT_ATOMS: atom_id res chain seq x y z
N MET A 1 -46.05 -18.53 42.58
CA MET A 1 -45.54 -18.43 41.19
C MET A 1 -44.20 -17.72 41.24
N ARG A 2 -43.08 -18.44 41.11
CA ARG A 2 -41.73 -17.84 41.09
C ARG A 2 -41.40 -17.45 39.65
N LEU A 3 -41.34 -16.15 39.37
CA LEU A 3 -40.93 -15.61 38.07
C LEU A 3 -39.41 -15.77 37.96
N ILE A 4 -38.94 -16.67 37.09
CA ILE A 4 -37.52 -16.80 36.76
C ILE A 4 -37.26 -15.83 35.61
N ILE A 5 -36.62 -14.69 35.92
CA ILE A 5 -36.16 -13.74 34.91
C ILE A 5 -34.83 -14.27 34.37
N SER A 6 -34.89 -14.97 33.24
CA SER A 6 -33.68 -15.35 32.48
C SER A 6 -33.12 -14.11 31.77
N ILE A 7 -32.07 -13.53 32.35
CA ILE A 7 -31.24 -12.52 31.70
C ILE A 7 -30.46 -13.23 30.58
N ILE A 8 -30.89 -13.03 29.34
CA ILE A 8 -30.13 -13.44 28.15
C ILE A 8 -29.06 -12.36 27.93
N LEU A 9 -27.83 -12.62 28.40
CA LEU A 9 -26.65 -11.85 28.03
C LEU A 9 -26.33 -12.14 26.56
N ILE A 10 -26.78 -11.26 25.66
CA ILE A 10 -26.36 -11.26 24.26
C ILE A 10 -24.89 -10.83 24.24
N PHE A 11 -23.98 -11.81 24.25
CA PHE A 11 -22.56 -11.59 23.97
C PHE A 11 -22.42 -11.21 22.49
N SER A 12 -22.56 -9.93 22.18
CA SER A 12 -22.24 -9.38 20.87
C SER A 12 -20.73 -9.50 20.65
N THR A 13 -20.32 -10.51 19.88
CA THR A 13 -18.92 -10.69 19.46
C THR A 13 -18.55 -9.57 18.48
N LEU A 14 -17.95 -8.50 19.00
CA LEU A 14 -17.23 -7.53 18.19
C LEU A 14 -15.99 -8.22 17.63
N ASN A 15 -16.13 -8.89 16.48
CA ASN A 15 -14.99 -9.38 15.69
C ASN A 15 -14.28 -8.18 15.04
N SER A 16 -13.53 -7.43 15.84
CA SER A 16 -12.55 -6.46 15.34
C SER A 16 -11.25 -7.20 14.99
N PHE A 17 -11.31 -8.06 13.97
CA PHE A 17 -10.11 -8.71 13.44
C PHE A 17 -9.44 -7.76 12.44
N SER A 18 -8.82 -6.69 12.94
CA SER A 18 -7.81 -5.95 12.20
C SER A 18 -6.47 -6.57 12.60
N GLN A 19 -5.74 -7.15 11.64
CA GLN A 19 -4.33 -7.41 11.92
C GLN A 19 -3.68 -6.05 12.15
N VAL A 20 -2.92 -5.97 13.23
CA VAL A 20 -2.20 -4.76 13.57
C VAL A 20 -0.89 -4.79 12.77
N LEU A 21 -0.55 -3.67 12.12
CA LEU A 21 0.65 -3.60 11.26
C LEU A 21 1.90 -3.39 12.10
N ASP A 22 3.06 -3.72 11.55
CA ASP A 22 4.33 -3.45 12.23
C ASP A 22 4.48 -1.93 12.47
N LYS A 23 5.13 -1.59 13.56
CA LYS A 23 5.52 -0.21 13.89
C LYS A 23 6.80 0.15 13.13
N PRO A 24 6.93 1.38 12.58
CA PRO A 24 8.22 1.87 12.08
C PRO A 24 9.24 2.06 13.20
N SER A 25 10.52 2.15 12.83
CA SER A 25 11.56 2.74 13.69
C SER A 25 11.15 4.14 14.16
N GLU A 26 11.64 4.56 15.32
CA GLU A 26 11.31 5.89 15.87
C GLU A 26 11.66 7.02 14.88
N GLY A 27 10.71 7.92 14.68
CA GLY A 27 10.83 9.04 13.74
C GLY A 27 10.66 8.67 12.27
N LYS A 28 10.56 7.38 11.92
CA LYS A 28 10.36 6.91 10.54
C LYS A 28 8.91 6.65 10.22
N VAL A 29 8.65 6.38 8.95
CA VAL A 29 7.37 5.94 8.41
C VAL A 29 7.52 4.56 7.80
N LEU A 30 6.55 3.68 8.05
CA LEU A 30 6.48 2.38 7.40
C LEU A 30 5.38 2.36 6.34
N VAL A 31 5.71 1.97 5.12
CA VAL A 31 4.74 1.82 4.02
C VAL A 31 4.70 0.36 3.57
N TYR A 32 3.54 -0.26 3.70
CA TYR A 32 3.30 -1.57 3.10
C TYR A 32 2.90 -1.38 1.64
N ILE A 33 3.71 -1.94 0.74
CA ILE A 33 3.37 -2.04 -0.67
C ILE A 33 2.80 -3.45 -0.90
N THR A 34 1.48 -3.52 -1.08
CA THR A 34 0.75 -4.78 -1.24
C THR A 34 0.34 -5.02 -2.68
N ARG A 35 0.02 -6.26 -3.02
CA ARG A 35 -0.69 -6.60 -4.26
C ARG A 35 -1.86 -7.51 -3.94
N SER A 36 -3.06 -6.95 -3.82
CA SER A 36 -4.24 -7.67 -3.30
C SER A 36 -4.98 -8.54 -4.32
N ASN A 37 -4.76 -8.37 -5.62
CA ASN A 37 -5.41 -9.16 -6.67
C ASN A 37 -4.43 -9.95 -7.55
N ASP A 38 -4.88 -11.13 -7.94
CA ASP A 38 -4.10 -12.11 -8.72
C ASP A 38 -4.19 -11.89 -10.24
N LEU A 39 -4.87 -10.82 -10.69
CA LEU A 39 -4.97 -10.51 -12.12
C LEU A 39 -3.56 -10.21 -12.67
N GLY A 40 -3.26 -10.69 -13.88
CA GLY A 40 -1.95 -10.47 -14.52
C GLY A 40 -0.85 -11.49 -14.19
N GLY A 41 -1.19 -12.63 -13.59
CA GLY A 41 -0.29 -13.80 -13.51
C GLY A 41 1.06 -13.51 -12.84
N ALA A 42 2.15 -14.03 -13.42
CA ALA A 42 3.50 -13.99 -12.85
C ALA A 42 4.30 -12.68 -13.09
N MET A 43 3.70 -11.66 -13.71
CA MET A 43 4.41 -10.41 -14.02
C MET A 43 4.67 -9.56 -12.78
N ASN A 44 5.84 -8.93 -12.71
CA ASN A 44 6.21 -8.04 -11.60
C ASN A 44 5.79 -6.59 -11.89
N PHE A 45 5.39 -5.88 -10.84
CA PHE A 45 5.23 -4.43 -10.88
C PHE A 45 6.47 -3.76 -10.31
N ARG A 46 7.07 -2.85 -11.09
CA ARG A 46 8.24 -2.08 -10.64
C ARG A 46 7.74 -0.91 -9.81
N VAL A 47 8.20 -0.78 -8.58
CA VAL A 47 7.72 0.18 -7.58
C VAL A 47 8.83 1.17 -7.27
N TYR A 48 8.44 2.43 -7.12
CA TYR A 48 9.33 3.55 -6.92
C TYR A 48 8.76 4.52 -5.90
N ASP A 49 9.65 5.27 -5.27
CA ASP A 49 9.36 6.50 -4.56
C ASP A 49 10.28 7.60 -5.13
N LYS A 50 9.69 8.63 -5.74
CA LYS A 50 10.42 9.65 -6.50
C LYS A 50 11.34 9.00 -7.54
N ASP A 51 12.65 9.15 -7.38
CA ASP A 51 13.71 8.61 -8.21
C ASP A 51 14.33 7.32 -7.64
N LEU A 52 13.86 6.84 -6.48
CA LEU A 52 14.34 5.61 -5.87
C LEU A 52 13.54 4.41 -6.37
N PHE A 53 14.24 3.43 -6.95
CA PHE A 53 13.66 2.12 -7.24
C PHE A 53 13.56 1.28 -5.96
N LEU A 54 12.33 1.04 -5.49
CA LEU A 54 12.07 0.23 -4.31
C LEU A 54 12.17 -1.26 -4.64
N GLY A 55 11.70 -1.64 -5.83
CA GLY A 55 11.99 -2.92 -6.46
C GLY A 55 10.82 -3.52 -7.24
N ALA A 56 10.88 -4.81 -7.55
CA ALA A 56 9.91 -5.48 -8.42
C ALA A 56 9.00 -6.41 -7.60
N LEU A 57 7.73 -6.04 -7.43
CA LEU A 57 6.76 -6.80 -6.64
C LEU A 57 6.07 -7.89 -7.50
N PRO A 58 6.30 -9.19 -7.21
CA PRO A 58 5.61 -10.27 -7.89
C PRO A 58 4.15 -10.38 -7.45
N SER A 59 3.40 -11.24 -8.13
CA SER A 59 2.05 -11.61 -7.69
C SER A 59 2.09 -12.34 -6.35
N ARG A 60 1.02 -12.19 -5.55
CA ARG A 60 0.88 -12.79 -4.21
C ARG A 60 2.03 -12.48 -3.25
N ALA A 61 2.57 -11.27 -3.35
CA ALA A 61 3.58 -10.76 -2.44
C ALA A 61 3.20 -9.37 -1.91
N TYR A 62 3.90 -8.96 -0.87
CA TYR A 62 3.99 -7.58 -0.40
C TYR A 62 5.40 -7.31 0.11
N PHE A 63 5.79 -6.05 0.25
CA PHE A 63 7.00 -5.68 1.00
C PHE A 63 6.74 -4.47 1.88
N LYS A 64 7.65 -4.25 2.84
CA LYS A 64 7.66 -3.12 3.76
C LYS A 64 8.77 -2.16 3.33
N TYR A 65 8.46 -0.88 3.27
CA TYR A 65 9.41 0.18 2.94
C TYR A 65 9.41 1.21 4.06
N GLU A 66 10.55 1.33 4.74
CA GLU A 66 10.75 2.35 5.76
C GLU A 66 11.39 3.60 5.13
N CYS A 67 10.84 4.77 5.44
CA CYS A 67 11.25 6.05 4.84
C CYS A 67 11.15 7.22 5.82
N GLU A 68 11.67 8.37 5.42
CA GLU A 68 11.48 9.62 6.18
C GLU A 68 10.02 10.08 6.14
N PRO A 69 9.55 10.85 7.14
CA PRO A 69 8.30 11.58 7.04
C PRO A 69 8.36 12.68 5.97
N GLY A 70 7.19 13.11 5.50
CA GLY A 70 7.03 14.25 4.58
C GLY A 70 6.38 13.87 3.26
N GLU A 71 6.74 14.60 2.21
CA GLU A 71 6.17 14.45 0.87
C GLU A 71 6.89 13.37 0.07
N HIS A 72 6.11 12.44 -0.50
CA HIS A 72 6.55 11.32 -1.32
C HIS A 72 5.75 11.24 -2.62
N LEU A 73 6.36 10.61 -3.63
CA LEU A 73 5.69 10.30 -4.89
C LEU A 73 5.86 8.81 -5.16
N PHE A 74 4.88 8.03 -4.71
CA PHE A 74 4.87 6.61 -5.01
C PHE A 74 4.32 6.37 -6.40
N TRP A 75 5.01 5.54 -7.17
CA TRP A 75 4.53 5.14 -8.47
C TRP A 75 4.96 3.72 -8.81
N ALA A 76 4.18 3.11 -9.69
CA ALA A 76 4.47 1.79 -10.20
C ALA A 76 4.40 1.77 -11.72
N ALA A 77 5.20 0.91 -12.33
CA ALA A 77 5.25 0.70 -13.77
C ALA A 77 4.98 -0.76 -14.16
N SER A 78 4.12 -0.91 -15.15
CA SER A 78 3.90 -2.13 -15.93
C SER A 78 3.67 -1.74 -17.39
N GLU A 79 2.51 -2.07 -17.99
CA GLU A 79 2.09 -1.51 -19.28
C GLU A 79 1.95 0.02 -19.22
N ASN A 80 1.40 0.51 -18.11
CA ASN A 80 1.22 1.93 -17.81
C ASN A 80 2.07 2.34 -16.60
N ARG A 81 1.95 3.63 -16.26
CA ARG A 81 2.38 4.19 -14.98
C ARG A 81 1.17 4.76 -14.26
N ASP A 82 1.11 4.58 -12.96
CA ASP A 82 0.12 5.21 -12.08
C ASP A 82 0.83 5.78 -10.85
N PHE A 83 0.29 6.87 -10.30
CA PHE A 83 0.98 7.74 -9.34
C PHE A 83 0.11 8.04 -8.12
N VAL A 84 0.75 8.15 -6.97
CA VAL A 84 0.16 8.60 -5.70
C VAL A 84 1.08 9.64 -5.07
N GLU A 85 0.55 10.85 -4.85
CA GLU A 85 1.17 11.83 -3.97
C GLU A 85 0.88 11.44 -2.52
N ALA A 86 1.89 11.48 -1.66
CA ALA A 86 1.75 11.04 -0.27
C ALA A 86 2.35 12.07 0.68
N ASN A 87 1.62 12.40 1.73
CA ASN A 87 2.14 13.18 2.87
C ASN A 87 2.08 12.29 4.11
N LEU A 88 3.27 11.93 4.60
CA LEU A 88 3.44 10.90 5.61
C LEU A 88 3.96 11.51 6.92
N GLU A 89 3.27 11.23 8.02
CA GLU A 89 3.72 11.63 9.36
C GLU A 89 4.57 10.56 10.05
N ALA A 90 5.53 11.00 10.86
CA ALA A 90 6.43 10.16 11.65
C ALA A 90 5.67 9.19 12.57
N ASN A 91 6.29 8.04 12.83
CA ASN A 91 5.78 6.97 13.69
C ASN A 91 4.48 6.33 13.21
N LYS A 92 4.10 6.52 11.94
CA LYS A 92 2.87 5.99 11.35
C LYS A 92 3.14 4.94 10.28
N THR A 93 2.14 4.10 10.08
CA THR A 93 2.17 3.06 9.04
C THR A 93 1.06 3.29 8.02
N TYR A 94 1.39 3.15 6.75
CA TYR A 94 0.47 3.34 5.63
C TYR A 94 0.47 2.13 4.70
N VAL A 95 -0.56 2.04 3.85
CA VAL A 95 -0.68 0.95 2.88
C VAL A 95 -0.98 1.52 1.49
N ILE A 96 -0.20 1.07 0.52
CA ILE A 96 -0.45 1.26 -0.91
C ILE A 96 -0.64 -0.10 -1.54
N ASP A 97 -1.76 -0.28 -2.22
CA ASP A 97 -2.06 -1.51 -2.94
C ASP A 97 -1.87 -1.34 -4.43
N LEU A 98 -1.03 -2.19 -5.02
CA LEU A 98 -0.84 -2.30 -6.45
C LEU A 98 -1.91 -3.22 -7.03
N ARG A 99 -2.91 -2.61 -7.68
CA ARG A 99 -4.01 -3.33 -8.30
C ARG A 99 -3.72 -3.59 -9.76
N ALA A 100 -3.60 -4.87 -10.12
CA ALA A 100 -3.59 -5.27 -11.51
C ALA A 100 -4.94 -4.96 -12.16
N LYS A 101 -4.88 -4.36 -13.35
CA LYS A 101 -6.01 -3.99 -14.21
C LYS A 101 -5.81 -4.68 -15.57
N LEU A 102 -6.90 -4.84 -16.31
CA LEU A 102 -6.79 -5.31 -17.70
C LEU A 102 -6.01 -4.28 -18.50
N GLY A 103 -4.95 -4.72 -19.17
CA GLY A 103 -4.24 -3.92 -20.17
C GLY A 103 -4.41 -4.52 -21.57
N MET A 104 -3.77 -3.90 -22.55
CA MET A 104 -3.87 -4.28 -23.96
C MET A 104 -3.04 -5.53 -24.28
N PHE A 105 -1.84 -5.63 -23.70
CA PHE A 105 -0.89 -6.72 -23.92
C PHE A 105 -0.49 -7.40 -22.62
N ILE A 106 -0.23 -6.61 -21.58
CA ILE A 106 0.09 -7.10 -20.23
C ILE A 106 -0.80 -6.42 -19.20
N ALA A 107 -0.71 -6.81 -17.93
CA ALA A 107 -1.51 -6.17 -16.89
C ALA A 107 -1.08 -4.70 -16.70
N ALA A 108 -2.05 -3.80 -16.75
CA ALA A 108 -1.86 -2.44 -16.26
C ALA A 108 -1.82 -2.44 -14.72
N VAL A 109 -1.13 -1.47 -14.13
CA VAL A 109 -1.04 -1.26 -12.68
C VAL A 109 -1.84 -0.04 -12.27
N GLY A 110 -2.60 -0.17 -11.18
CA GLY A 110 -3.12 0.94 -10.40
C GLY A 110 -2.39 1.04 -9.07
N VAL A 111 -1.96 2.24 -8.70
CA VAL A 111 -1.38 2.52 -7.38
C VAL A 111 -2.49 3.11 -6.53
N GLU A 112 -2.96 2.37 -5.53
CA GLU A 112 -4.16 2.71 -4.75
C GLU A 112 -3.79 2.96 -3.28
N PRO A 113 -3.93 4.19 -2.76
CA PRO A 113 -3.75 4.44 -1.34
C PRO A 113 -4.92 3.84 -0.57
N TYR A 114 -4.61 3.00 0.41
CA TYR A 114 -5.62 2.37 1.26
C TYR A 114 -5.81 3.17 2.55
N SER A 115 -7.00 3.06 3.14
CA SER A 115 -7.37 3.77 4.37
C SER A 115 -8.08 2.79 5.30
N PRO A 116 -7.85 2.88 6.62
CA PRO A 116 -8.50 2.04 7.62
C PRO A 116 -10.01 2.28 7.70
N ASP A 117 -10.50 3.46 7.30
CA ASP A 117 -11.93 3.82 7.34
C ASP A 117 -12.74 3.05 6.29
N ASN A 118 -12.06 2.50 5.28
CA ASN A 118 -12.68 1.67 4.26
C ASN A 118 -12.56 0.18 4.62
N LYS A 119 -13.68 -0.42 5.06
CA LYS A 119 -13.76 -1.85 5.42
C LYS A 119 -13.25 -2.79 4.33
N ARG A 120 -13.40 -2.44 3.05
CA ARG A 120 -12.89 -3.24 1.93
C ARG A 120 -11.36 -3.20 1.86
N HIS A 121 -10.75 -2.05 2.13
CA HIS A 121 -9.30 -1.90 2.20
C HIS A 121 -8.76 -2.75 3.34
N VAL A 122 -9.29 -2.59 4.56
CA VAL A 122 -8.90 -3.39 5.74
C VAL A 122 -8.97 -4.89 5.45
N LYS A 123 -10.09 -5.38 4.90
CA LYS A 123 -10.25 -6.79 4.55
C LYS A 123 -9.19 -7.30 3.56
N ARG A 124 -8.79 -6.46 2.60
CA ARG A 124 -7.76 -6.82 1.62
C ARG A 124 -6.37 -6.83 2.23
N VAL A 125 -6.04 -5.85 3.06
CA VAL A 125 -4.77 -5.81 3.81
C VAL A 125 -4.63 -7.10 4.63
N ASN A 126 -5.61 -7.42 5.46
CA ASN A 126 -5.62 -8.65 6.26
C ASN A 126 -5.49 -9.92 5.40
N LYS A 127 -6.14 -9.94 4.22
CA LYS A 127 -6.03 -11.08 3.29
C LYS A 127 -4.62 -11.22 2.75
N VAL A 128 -4.00 -10.12 2.31
CA VAL A 128 -2.62 -10.10 1.80
C VAL A 128 -1.67 -10.58 2.88
N LEU A 129 -1.67 -9.94 4.05
CA LEU A 129 -0.74 -10.26 5.14
C LEU A 129 -0.87 -11.72 5.63
N LYS A 130 -2.08 -12.29 5.58
CA LYS A 130 -2.29 -13.70 5.93
C LYS A 130 -1.82 -14.70 4.86
N LYS A 131 -1.89 -14.34 3.57
CA LYS A 131 -1.78 -15.31 2.46
C LYS A 131 -0.59 -15.10 1.55
N HIS A 132 -0.02 -13.90 1.53
CA HIS A 132 0.99 -13.49 0.57
C HIS A 132 2.37 -13.54 1.21
N ILE A 133 3.38 -13.75 0.38
CA ILE A 133 4.77 -13.84 0.84
C ILE A 133 5.31 -12.42 1.08
N SER A 134 5.96 -12.22 2.22
CA SER A 134 6.77 -11.01 2.45
C SER A 134 8.01 -11.09 1.57
N ALA A 135 8.08 -10.24 0.56
CA ALA A 135 9.27 -10.08 -0.25
C ALA A 135 10.24 -9.12 0.46
N ASN A 136 11.50 -9.53 0.61
CA ASN A 136 12.56 -8.60 0.98
C ASN A 136 12.95 -7.83 -0.27
N ILE A 137 12.57 -6.58 -0.35
CA ILE A 137 12.90 -5.76 -1.51
C ILE A 137 13.48 -4.42 -1.05
N VAL A 138 14.80 -4.27 -1.21
CA VAL A 138 15.53 -3.06 -1.64
C VAL A 138 16.90 -3.52 -2.16
N ASP A 139 17.23 -3.28 -3.43
CA ASP A 139 18.61 -3.31 -3.95
C ASP A 139 18.84 -2.01 -4.74
N SER A 140 19.29 -0.97 -4.02
CA SER A 140 19.49 0.39 -4.53
C SER A 140 20.53 0.49 -5.65
N ARG A 141 21.37 -0.55 -5.81
CA ARG A 141 22.44 -0.63 -6.84
C ARG A 141 21.89 -0.72 -8.27
N LYS A 142 20.59 -0.97 -8.46
CA LYS A 142 19.97 -1.08 -9.79
C LYS A 142 19.36 0.22 -10.31
N THR A 143 19.59 1.34 -9.63
CA THR A 143 18.99 2.63 -10.00
C THR A 143 19.53 3.18 -11.32
N GLU A 144 20.81 2.97 -11.63
CA GLU A 144 21.45 3.43 -12.89
C GLU A 144 20.74 2.87 -14.14
N GLU A 145 20.44 1.57 -14.16
CA GLU A 145 19.65 0.94 -15.24
C GLU A 145 18.21 1.48 -15.35
N LYS A 146 17.72 2.19 -14.33
CA LYS A 146 16.35 2.70 -14.28
C LYS A 146 16.26 4.21 -14.49
N VAL A 147 17.38 4.93 -14.69
CA VAL A 147 17.39 6.39 -14.88
C VAL A 147 16.47 6.83 -16.02
N GLU A 148 16.59 6.22 -17.20
CA GLU A 148 15.73 6.56 -18.34
C GLU A 148 14.25 6.28 -18.03
N ASN A 149 13.99 5.18 -17.32
CA ASN A 149 12.64 4.83 -16.91
C ASN A 149 12.09 5.84 -15.89
N ILE A 150 12.90 6.36 -14.98
CA ILE A 150 12.51 7.38 -13.99
C ILE A 150 12.22 8.70 -14.71
N ALA A 151 13.10 9.14 -15.61
CA ALA A 151 12.89 10.37 -16.40
C ALA A 151 11.56 10.34 -17.16
N LYS A 152 11.30 9.24 -17.90
CA LYS A 152 10.01 9.02 -18.58
C LYS A 152 8.83 8.98 -17.61
N ALA A 153 9.03 8.52 -16.37
CA ALA A 153 8.00 8.55 -15.33
C ALA A 153 7.65 9.97 -14.92
N MET A 154 8.66 10.78 -14.65
CA MET A 154 8.50 12.15 -14.18
C MET A 154 7.84 13.02 -15.26
N GLU A 155 8.24 12.86 -16.53
CA GLU A 155 7.54 13.52 -17.64
C GLU A 155 6.06 13.11 -17.74
N ALA A 156 5.76 11.83 -17.54
CA ALA A 156 4.39 11.34 -17.54
C ALA A 156 3.59 11.92 -16.35
N TYR A 157 4.21 11.97 -15.17
CA TYR A 157 3.63 12.57 -13.98
C TYR A 157 3.31 14.05 -14.18
N GLU A 158 4.26 14.86 -14.66
CA GLU A 158 4.04 16.30 -14.91
C GLU A 158 2.94 16.54 -15.95
N ARG A 159 2.86 15.69 -16.98
CA ARG A 159 1.79 15.73 -17.97
C ARG A 159 0.43 15.41 -17.37
N VAL A 160 0.35 14.43 -16.47
CA VAL A 160 -0.90 14.09 -15.76
C VAL A 160 -1.25 15.20 -14.77
N LYS A 161 -0.28 15.73 -14.02
CA LYS A 161 -0.49 16.79 -13.03
C LYS A 161 -1.00 18.07 -13.69
N SER A 162 -0.39 18.50 -14.79
CA SER A 162 -0.81 19.71 -15.52
C SER A 162 -2.20 19.59 -16.16
N ARG A 163 -2.60 18.40 -16.61
CA ARG A 163 -3.86 18.21 -17.36
C ARG A 163 -5.02 17.69 -16.51
N GLN A 164 -4.71 16.87 -15.51
CA GLN A 164 -5.64 15.98 -14.81
C GLN A 164 -5.17 15.74 -13.36
N ALA A 165 -4.76 16.80 -12.65
CA ALA A 165 -4.28 16.72 -11.26
C ALA A 165 -5.23 15.94 -10.33
N ASN A 166 -6.54 16.09 -10.54
CA ASN A 166 -7.58 15.40 -9.77
C ASN A 166 -7.57 13.88 -9.92
N LYS A 167 -6.90 13.33 -10.94
CA LYS A 167 -6.72 11.88 -11.11
C LYS A 167 -5.54 11.31 -10.33
N ILE A 168 -4.62 12.17 -9.88
CA ILE A 168 -3.52 11.74 -9.01
C ILE A 168 -4.09 11.55 -7.62
N LYS A 169 -4.08 10.30 -7.16
CA LYS A 169 -4.62 9.95 -5.85
C LYS A 169 -3.67 10.44 -4.77
N LYS A 170 -4.23 10.67 -3.58
CA LYS A 170 -3.48 11.15 -2.43
C LYS A 170 -3.52 10.14 -1.30
N LEU A 171 -2.35 9.87 -0.72
CA LEU A 171 -2.22 9.19 0.56
C LEU A 171 -2.05 10.27 1.63
N LEU A 172 -3.11 10.52 2.38
CA LEU A 172 -3.17 11.60 3.36
C LEU A 172 -2.72 11.12 4.74
N PRO A 173 -2.26 12.03 5.64
CA PRO A 173 -1.80 11.65 6.97
C PRO A 173 -2.82 10.90 7.83
N ASN A 174 -4.11 11.17 7.64
CA ASN A 174 -5.20 10.50 8.37
C ASN A 174 -5.51 9.08 7.85
N MET A 175 -4.89 8.63 6.75
CA MET A 175 -5.09 7.29 6.18
C MET A 175 -4.16 6.23 6.79
N ASN A 176 -3.51 6.53 7.91
CA ASN A 176 -2.61 5.62 8.61
C ASN A 176 -3.35 4.44 9.26
N PHE A 177 -2.73 3.26 9.28
CA PHE A 177 -3.23 2.07 9.94
C PHE A 177 -2.65 1.98 11.37
N LYS A 178 -3.37 1.29 12.26
CA LYS A 178 -2.90 1.06 13.64
C LYS A 178 -1.70 0.11 13.65
N ASN A 179 -0.73 0.44 14.51
CA ASN A 179 0.51 -0.31 14.71
C ASN A 179 0.41 -1.25 15.90
N THR A 180 1.12 -2.38 15.86
CA THR A 180 1.22 -3.31 16.98
C THR A 180 1.85 -2.55 18.14
N ASP A 181 1.10 -2.35 19.21
CA ASP A 181 1.69 -1.91 20.47
C ASP A 181 2.62 -3.04 20.93
N SER A 182 3.94 -2.84 20.81
CA SER A 182 4.88 -3.54 21.67
C SER A 182 4.75 -2.85 23.02
N ASP A 183 3.99 -3.45 23.94
CA ASP A 183 4.04 -3.29 25.40
C ASP A 183 2.61 -3.41 25.99
N GLU A 184 2.20 -4.65 26.28
CA GLU A 184 1.58 -5.00 27.57
C GLU A 184 2.47 -6.02 28.27
#